data_AF-A0A202DMB6-F1
#
_entry.id   AF-A0A202DMB6-F1
#
_cell.length_a   1.000
_cell.length_b   1.000
_cell.length_c   1.000
_cell.angle_alpha   90.00
_cell.angle_beta   90.00
_cell.angle_gamma   90.00
#
_symmetry.space_group_name_H-M   'P 1'
#
loop_
_entity.id
_entity.type
_entity.pdbx_description
1 polymer ?
#
loop_
_entity_poly.entity_id
_entity_poly.type
_entity_poly.pdbx_seq_one_letter_code
_entity_poly.pdbx_strand_id
1 'polypeptide(L)'
;MEHPDVAQLKASDPEGMAFMYSMAVSSRITMQLAQKGKAGQKEIAEAEAFLKAIVATLKPICEGNDNLDPEMGVPKPLAADFRKRAFNRASNGIGMLATTAAALEDLQAIKRTKALQPTIDRYRKCVQEWYKNWKKIGCVYTEADGKKYFYYPYSPTSIRDRDNGLMTGGADDVGHYSHSMQGAMLVYEATPELGADDEFMTAVANAVYHNSGTKNGSIQCPSADKIKPVSRHPHSPNPKDRFYMFEAFRPGLIDAQCQQVSESKKQAALSASRLKVLHAQYMKALRKDRNLISLGEKM
;
A
#
# COMPACT_ATOMS: atom_id res chain seq x y z
N MET A 1 -36.62 -2.49 7.87
CA MET A 1 -35.25 -2.55 7.35
C MET A 1 -34.57 -1.28 7.81
N GLU A 2 -33.64 -1.36 8.76
CA GLU A 2 -32.71 -0.25 9.00
C GLU A 2 -31.87 -0.09 7.73
N HIS A 3 -31.95 1.08 7.11
CA HIS A 3 -31.05 1.39 6.01
C HIS A 3 -29.65 1.56 6.58
N PRO A 4 -28.62 0.89 6.02
CA PRO A 4 -27.25 1.12 6.47
C PRO A 4 -26.92 2.59 6.31
N ASP A 5 -26.20 3.14 7.27
CA ASP A 5 -25.63 4.48 7.17
C ASP A 5 -24.90 4.62 5.82
N VAL A 6 -25.07 5.74 5.12
CA VAL A 6 -24.42 5.99 3.82
C VAL A 6 -22.90 5.79 3.91
N ALA A 7 -22.29 6.12 5.06
CA ALA A 7 -20.87 5.86 5.32
C ALA A 7 -20.57 4.35 5.36
N GLN A 8 -21.43 3.56 5.99
CA GLN A 8 -21.28 2.10 6.03
C GLN A 8 -21.49 1.46 4.65
N LEU A 9 -22.48 1.94 3.89
CA LEU A 9 -22.68 1.50 2.50
C LEU A 9 -21.44 1.82 1.66
N LYS A 10 -20.85 3.01 1.85
CA LYS A 10 -19.64 3.41 1.13
C LYS A 10 -18.42 2.59 1.54
N ALA A 11 -18.29 2.18 2.80
CA ALA A 11 -17.20 1.33 3.30
C ALA A 11 -17.45 -0.17 3.10
N SER A 12 -18.57 -0.58 2.51
CA SER A 12 -19.00 -1.99 2.45
C SER A 12 -18.08 -2.91 1.65
N ASP A 13 -17.13 -2.33 0.90
CA ASP A 13 -16.19 -3.06 0.07
C ASP A 13 -14.75 -2.50 0.19
N PRO A 14 -13.72 -3.32 -0.07
CA PRO A 14 -12.30 -2.95 -0.04
C PRO A 14 -11.92 -1.60 -0.66
N GLU A 15 -12.44 -1.26 -1.84
CA GLU A 15 -12.13 0.03 -2.48
C GLU A 15 -12.86 1.18 -1.79
N GLY A 16 -14.11 0.91 -1.43
CA GLY A 16 -14.97 1.82 -0.70
C GLY A 16 -14.33 2.32 0.60
N MET A 17 -13.75 1.42 1.41
CA MET A 17 -13.14 1.74 2.72
C MET A 17 -12.11 2.89 2.67
N ALA A 18 -11.43 3.08 1.54
CA ALA A 18 -10.41 4.12 1.40
C ALA A 18 -10.97 5.56 1.49
N PHE A 19 -12.30 5.76 1.47
CA PHE A 19 -12.89 7.11 1.51
C PHE A 19 -12.56 7.89 2.79
N MET A 20 -12.31 7.20 3.91
CA MET A 20 -11.94 7.80 5.20
C MET A 20 -10.42 7.94 5.39
N TYR A 21 -9.62 7.67 4.36
CA TYR A 21 -8.16 7.63 4.47
C TYR A 21 -7.55 8.93 5.04
N SER A 22 -7.98 10.10 4.55
CA SER A 22 -7.46 11.38 5.05
C SER A 22 -7.74 11.59 6.55
N MET A 23 -8.88 11.08 7.05
CA MET A 23 -9.20 11.13 8.49
C MET A 23 -8.24 10.26 9.29
N ALA A 24 -7.95 9.04 8.83
CA ALA A 24 -7.01 8.13 9.50
C ALA A 24 -5.59 8.70 9.52
N VAL A 25 -5.11 9.23 8.41
CA VAL A 25 -3.77 9.84 8.32
C VAL A 25 -3.66 11.07 9.23
N SER A 26 -4.62 11.99 9.13
CA SER A 26 -4.65 13.18 9.98
C SER A 26 -4.66 12.79 11.45
N SER A 27 -5.49 11.82 11.82
CA SER A 27 -5.56 11.34 13.20
C SER A 27 -4.22 10.77 13.66
N ARG A 28 -3.58 9.91 12.85
CA ARG A 28 -2.30 9.32 13.20
C ARG A 28 -1.21 10.37 13.40
N ILE A 29 -1.06 11.30 12.45
CA ILE A 29 -0.06 12.37 12.54
C ILE A 29 -0.28 13.17 13.83
N THR A 30 -1.53 13.56 14.11
CA THR A 30 -1.88 14.29 15.33
C THR A 30 -1.57 13.50 16.59
N MET A 31 -1.86 12.19 16.64
CA MET A 31 -1.54 11.35 17.80
C MET A 31 -0.01 11.23 17.99
N GLN A 32 0.76 11.04 16.92
CA GLN A 32 2.21 11.02 17.00
C GLN A 32 2.80 12.36 17.48
N LEU A 33 2.24 13.49 17.02
CA LEU A 33 2.61 14.83 17.52
C LEU A 33 2.24 14.98 19.00
N ALA A 34 1.09 14.48 19.42
CA ALA A 34 0.64 14.52 20.82
C ALA A 34 1.58 13.75 21.75
N GLN A 35 2.06 12.57 21.34
CA GLN A 35 3.07 11.81 22.09
C GLN A 35 4.37 12.59 22.29
N LYS A 36 4.72 13.49 21.35
CA LYS A 36 5.86 14.40 21.44
C LYS A 36 5.54 15.74 22.14
N GLY A 37 4.32 15.93 22.65
CA GLY A 37 3.88 17.19 23.25
C GLY A 37 3.73 18.35 22.24
N LYS A 38 3.57 18.04 20.95
CA LYS A 38 3.51 19.02 19.84
C LYS A 38 2.10 19.24 19.27
N ALA A 39 1.07 18.65 19.87
CA ALA A 39 -0.33 18.83 19.47
C ALA A 39 -1.15 19.44 20.61
N GLY A 40 -2.05 20.37 20.27
CA GLY A 40 -2.98 20.99 21.20
C GLY A 40 -4.16 20.08 21.53
N GLN A 41 -4.82 20.36 22.67
CA GLN A 41 -5.96 19.55 23.14
C GLN A 41 -7.13 19.50 22.15
N LYS A 42 -7.38 20.57 21.40
CA LYS A 42 -8.44 20.60 20.37
C LYS A 42 -8.13 19.67 19.19
N GLU A 43 -6.87 19.67 18.73
CA GLU A 43 -6.41 18.81 17.63
C GLU A 43 -6.51 17.33 18.04
N ILE A 44 -6.09 17.02 19.27
CA ILE A 44 -6.21 15.67 19.84
C ILE A 44 -7.68 15.24 19.91
N ALA A 45 -8.58 16.12 20.36
CA ALA A 45 -10.00 15.81 20.46
C ALA A 45 -10.64 15.57 19.08
N GLU A 46 -10.28 16.36 18.07
CA GLU A 46 -10.74 16.17 16.69
C GLU A 46 -10.25 14.85 16.10
N ALA A 47 -8.95 14.54 16.24
CA ALA A 47 -8.37 13.29 15.79
C ALA A 47 -9.00 12.07 16.49
N GLU A 48 -9.30 12.16 17.78
CA GLU A 48 -10.05 11.12 18.50
C GLU A 48 -11.48 10.97 17.94
N ALA A 49 -12.17 12.07 17.60
CA ALA A 49 -13.49 12.02 16.99
C ALA A 49 -13.47 11.36 15.60
N PHE A 50 -12.46 11.65 14.79
CA PHE A 50 -12.24 10.95 13.52
C PHE A 50 -12.03 9.45 13.71
N LEU A 51 -11.18 9.03 14.65
CA LEU A 51 -10.97 7.61 14.93
C LEU A 51 -12.25 6.91 15.41
N LYS A 52 -13.06 7.58 16.26
CA LYS A 52 -14.38 7.07 16.67
C LYS A 52 -15.32 6.91 15.49
N ALA A 53 -15.39 7.89 14.59
CA ALA A 53 -16.24 7.82 13.39
C ALA A 53 -15.80 6.69 12.45
N ILE A 54 -14.49 6.54 12.23
CA ILE A 54 -13.92 5.45 11.44
C ILE A 54 -14.29 4.10 12.05
N VAL A 55 -14.07 3.92 13.35
CA VAL A 55 -14.40 2.65 14.04
C VAL A 55 -15.90 2.39 14.01
N ALA A 56 -16.75 3.39 14.24
CA ALA A 56 -18.21 3.23 14.16
C ALA A 56 -18.67 2.79 12.76
N THR A 57 -18.00 3.28 11.70
CA THR A 57 -18.28 2.91 10.31
C THR A 57 -17.78 1.50 9.98
N LEU A 58 -16.54 1.18 10.37
CA LEU A 58 -15.88 -0.07 9.99
C LEU A 58 -16.28 -1.25 10.88
N LYS A 59 -16.66 -1.02 12.15
CA LYS A 59 -16.92 -2.10 13.10
C LYS A 59 -17.98 -3.10 12.62
N PRO A 60 -19.14 -2.68 12.09
CA PRO A 60 -20.12 -3.61 11.53
C PRO A 60 -19.61 -4.39 10.31
N ILE A 61 -18.69 -3.80 9.55
CA ILE A 61 -18.22 -4.31 8.25
C ILE A 61 -17.01 -5.26 8.42
N CYS A 62 -16.07 -4.87 9.28
CA CYS A 62 -14.79 -5.54 9.47
C CYS A 62 -14.77 -6.42 10.72
N GLU A 63 -15.60 -6.16 11.72
CA GLU A 63 -15.67 -6.99 12.94
C GLU A 63 -16.90 -7.89 12.97
N GLY A 64 -18.03 -7.43 12.43
CA GLY A 64 -19.26 -8.20 12.31
C GLY A 64 -19.72 -8.89 13.60
N ASN A 65 -20.45 -9.98 13.44
CA ASN A 65 -21.22 -10.66 14.48
C ASN A 65 -21.14 -12.19 14.32
N ASP A 66 -19.91 -12.72 14.26
CA ASP A 66 -19.53 -14.14 14.48
C ASP A 66 -19.21 -15.01 13.24
N ASN A 67 -19.62 -14.67 12.02
CA ASN A 67 -19.23 -15.42 10.80
C ASN A 67 -17.89 -14.95 10.21
N LEU A 68 -16.83 -15.06 11.01
CA LEU A 68 -15.51 -14.56 10.67
C LEU A 68 -14.71 -15.57 9.85
N ASP A 69 -13.90 -15.04 8.94
CA ASP A 69 -12.84 -15.77 8.28
C ASP A 69 -11.72 -16.06 9.30
N PRO A 70 -11.32 -17.34 9.48
CA PRO A 70 -10.37 -17.70 10.53
C PRO A 70 -8.97 -17.13 10.29
N GLU A 71 -8.59 -16.93 9.02
CA GLU A 71 -7.30 -16.35 8.65
C GLU A 71 -7.33 -14.84 8.80
N MET A 72 -8.24 -14.14 8.12
CA MET A 72 -8.24 -12.66 8.11
C MET A 72 -8.86 -12.03 9.35
N GLY A 73 -9.69 -12.75 10.11
CA GLY A 73 -10.37 -12.20 11.29
C GLY A 73 -11.48 -11.18 10.97
N VAL A 74 -11.94 -11.12 9.71
CA VAL A 74 -13.04 -10.25 9.25
C VAL A 74 -14.19 -11.10 8.71
N PRO A 75 -15.41 -10.56 8.51
CA PRO A 75 -16.51 -11.32 7.92
C PRO A 75 -16.14 -12.02 6.62
N LYS A 76 -16.54 -13.28 6.46
CA LYS A 76 -16.18 -14.12 5.30
C LYS A 76 -16.45 -13.47 3.93
N PRO A 77 -17.58 -12.77 3.70
CA PRO A 77 -17.81 -12.10 2.41
C PRO A 77 -16.75 -11.05 2.10
N LEU A 78 -16.35 -10.26 3.10
CA LEU A 78 -15.30 -9.27 2.95
C LEU A 78 -13.94 -9.93 2.70
N ALA A 79 -13.61 -10.98 3.45
CA ALA A 79 -12.37 -11.73 3.25
C ALA A 79 -12.29 -12.38 1.85
N ALA A 80 -13.40 -12.90 1.34
CA ALA A 80 -13.49 -13.46 -0.01
C ALA A 80 -13.32 -12.39 -1.08
N ASP A 81 -13.94 -11.23 -0.91
CA ASP A 81 -13.80 -10.09 -1.83
C ASP A 81 -12.36 -9.57 -1.83
N PHE A 82 -11.77 -9.48 -0.65
CA PHE A 82 -10.36 -9.20 -0.52
C PHE A 82 -9.50 -10.18 -1.34
N ARG A 83 -9.64 -11.49 -1.11
CA ARG A 83 -8.87 -12.49 -1.88
C ARG A 83 -9.13 -12.42 -3.39
N LYS A 84 -10.34 -12.05 -3.82
CA LYS A 84 -10.73 -11.93 -5.23
C LYS A 84 -10.14 -10.68 -5.90
N ARG A 85 -10.08 -9.55 -5.19
CA ARG A 85 -9.55 -8.26 -5.68
C ARG A 85 -8.15 -7.96 -5.15
N ALA A 86 -7.37 -9.00 -4.87
CA ALA A 86 -6.00 -8.93 -4.32
C ALA A 86 -5.07 -7.91 -5.02
N PHE A 87 -5.29 -7.68 -6.31
CA PHE A 87 -4.36 -6.95 -7.18
C PHE A 87 -4.97 -5.65 -7.73
N ASN A 88 -5.65 -4.82 -6.93
CA ASN A 88 -6.24 -3.58 -7.43
C ASN A 88 -6.30 -2.50 -6.33
N ARG A 89 -7.10 -1.44 -6.55
CA ARG A 89 -7.45 -0.36 -5.61
C ARG A 89 -7.98 -0.85 -4.27
N ALA A 90 -8.40 -2.12 -4.17
CA ALA A 90 -8.72 -2.78 -2.90
C ALA A 90 -7.55 -2.71 -1.88
N SER A 91 -6.30 -2.65 -2.37
CA SER A 91 -5.12 -2.40 -1.54
C SER A 91 -5.19 -1.08 -0.75
N ASN A 92 -5.91 -0.06 -1.24
CA ASN A 92 -6.10 1.19 -0.52
C ASN A 92 -6.97 1.00 0.74
N GLY A 93 -7.94 0.08 0.69
CA GLY A 93 -8.71 -0.32 1.88
C GLY A 93 -7.83 -1.02 2.92
N ILE A 94 -6.91 -1.89 2.48
CA ILE A 94 -5.91 -2.50 3.36
C ILE A 94 -4.99 -1.42 3.97
N GLY A 95 -4.56 -0.45 3.17
CA GLY A 95 -3.83 0.74 3.65
C GLY A 95 -4.61 1.53 4.70
N MET A 96 -5.92 1.71 4.50
CA MET A 96 -6.79 2.36 5.47
C MET A 96 -6.88 1.59 6.80
N LEU A 97 -7.04 0.26 6.75
CA LEU A 97 -7.04 -0.57 7.96
C LEU A 97 -5.72 -0.50 8.71
N ALA A 98 -4.59 -0.55 7.99
CA ALA A 98 -3.26 -0.42 8.56
C ALA A 98 -3.05 0.93 9.26
N THR A 99 -3.37 2.04 8.58
CA THR A 99 -3.25 3.39 9.16
C THR A 99 -4.16 3.59 10.36
N THR A 100 -5.39 3.05 10.30
CA THR A 100 -6.33 3.12 11.42
C THR A 100 -5.83 2.34 12.62
N ALA A 101 -5.31 1.13 12.41
CA ALA A 101 -4.75 0.32 13.50
C ALA A 101 -3.61 1.05 14.20
N ALA A 102 -2.65 1.61 13.44
CA ALA A 102 -1.55 2.38 14.01
C ALA A 102 -2.04 3.64 14.75
N ALA A 103 -3.00 4.37 14.20
CA ALA A 103 -3.56 5.56 14.86
C ALA A 103 -4.30 5.21 16.17
N LEU A 104 -4.98 4.05 16.22
CA LEU A 104 -5.61 3.54 17.43
C LEU A 104 -4.59 3.08 18.46
N GLU A 105 -3.45 2.49 18.05
CA GLU A 105 -2.32 2.17 18.93
C GLU A 105 -1.76 3.46 19.56
N ASP A 106 -1.57 4.51 18.76
CA ASP A 106 -1.08 5.79 19.25
C ASP A 106 -2.06 6.44 20.24
N LEU A 107 -3.36 6.43 19.93
CA LEU A 107 -4.42 6.90 20.83
C LEU A 107 -4.45 6.07 22.13
N GLN A 108 -4.32 4.74 22.02
CA GLN A 108 -4.29 3.83 23.15
C GLN A 108 -3.14 4.17 24.12
N ALA A 109 -1.96 4.48 23.58
CA ALA A 109 -0.80 4.89 24.36
C ALA A 109 -1.03 6.24 25.08
N ILE A 110 -1.57 7.24 24.37
CA ILE A 110 -1.88 8.56 24.93
C ILE A 110 -2.91 8.45 26.07
N LYS A 111 -3.96 7.67 25.86
CA LYS A 111 -5.04 7.47 26.84
C LYS A 111 -4.70 6.46 27.95
N ARG A 112 -3.56 5.76 27.83
CA ARG A 112 -3.12 4.71 28.76
C ARG A 112 -4.22 3.66 28.99
N THR A 113 -4.79 3.15 27.90
CA THR A 113 -5.88 2.16 27.93
C THR A 113 -5.46 0.87 27.21
N LYS A 114 -6.30 -0.17 27.27
CA LYS A 114 -6.21 -1.38 26.44
C LYS A 114 -7.52 -1.68 25.70
N ALA A 115 -8.51 -0.80 25.82
CA ALA A 115 -9.86 -1.03 25.29
C ALA A 115 -9.91 -1.08 23.76
N LEU A 116 -8.91 -0.52 23.07
CA LEU A 116 -8.85 -0.47 21.61
C LEU A 116 -8.17 -1.71 21.00
N GLN A 117 -7.47 -2.50 21.82
CA GLN A 117 -6.66 -3.63 21.37
C GLN A 117 -7.43 -4.65 20.51
N PRO A 118 -8.68 -5.04 20.82
CA PRO A 118 -9.41 -6.01 19.98
C PRO A 118 -9.65 -5.53 18.55
N THR A 119 -9.92 -4.24 18.35
CA THR A 119 -10.08 -3.64 17.02
C THR A 119 -8.73 -3.54 16.31
N ILE A 120 -7.69 -3.10 17.03
CA ILE A 120 -6.30 -3.02 16.53
C ILE A 120 -5.85 -4.39 16.01
N ASP A 121 -5.93 -5.43 16.85
CA ASP A 121 -5.48 -6.79 16.52
C ASP A 121 -6.17 -7.34 15.27
N ARG A 122 -7.48 -7.06 15.14
CA ARG A 122 -8.26 -7.53 14.00
C ARG A 122 -7.86 -6.85 12.71
N TYR A 123 -7.70 -5.53 12.70
CA TYR A 123 -7.26 -4.81 11.52
C TYR A 123 -5.85 -5.21 11.11
N ARG A 124 -4.94 -5.35 12.08
CA ARG A 124 -3.57 -5.83 11.85
C ARG A 124 -3.56 -7.25 11.26
N LYS A 125 -4.37 -8.17 11.80
CA LYS A 125 -4.53 -9.54 11.30
C LYS A 125 -5.02 -9.57 9.85
N CYS A 126 -6.02 -8.74 9.51
CA CYS A 126 -6.51 -8.63 8.14
C CYS A 126 -5.42 -8.14 7.17
N VAL A 127 -4.66 -7.11 7.56
CA VAL A 127 -3.55 -6.56 6.77
C VAL A 127 -2.46 -7.62 6.59
N GLN A 128 -2.05 -8.30 7.66
CA GLN A 128 -1.01 -9.32 7.62
C GLN A 128 -1.36 -10.48 6.69
N GLU A 129 -2.56 -11.03 6.82
CA GLU A 129 -3.01 -12.13 5.97
C GLU A 129 -3.26 -11.71 4.52
N TRP A 130 -3.61 -10.44 4.28
CA TRP A 130 -3.62 -9.90 2.92
C TRP A 130 -2.24 -10.00 2.25
N TYR A 131 -1.19 -9.48 2.87
CA TYR A 131 0.17 -9.51 2.28
C TYR A 131 0.73 -10.92 2.16
N LYS A 132 0.42 -11.81 3.12
CA LYS A 132 0.77 -13.22 3.02
C LYS A 132 0.14 -13.88 1.79
N ASN A 133 -1.15 -13.63 1.55
CA ASN A 133 -1.82 -14.10 0.33
C ASN A 133 -1.24 -13.47 -0.93
N TRP A 134 -0.91 -12.17 -0.87
CA TRP A 134 -0.30 -11.43 -1.98
C TRP A 134 1.04 -12.02 -2.41
N LYS A 135 1.94 -12.23 -1.46
CA LYS A 135 3.26 -12.84 -1.68
C LYS A 135 3.15 -14.30 -2.14
N LYS A 136 2.16 -15.05 -1.64
CA LYS A 136 1.87 -16.44 -2.06
C LYS A 136 1.40 -16.54 -3.52
N ILE A 137 0.57 -15.60 -3.97
CA ILE A 137 0.03 -15.63 -5.34
C ILE A 137 1.06 -15.08 -6.34
N GLY A 138 1.79 -14.03 -5.95
CA GLY A 138 2.83 -13.40 -6.75
C GLY A 138 4.10 -14.23 -6.92
N CYS A 139 5.15 -13.55 -7.34
CA CYS A 139 6.47 -14.10 -7.58
C CYS A 139 7.50 -13.20 -6.90
N VAL A 140 8.16 -13.73 -5.87
CA VAL A 140 9.38 -13.14 -5.29
C VAL A 140 10.55 -13.94 -5.84
N TYR A 141 11.46 -13.30 -6.58
CA TYR A 141 12.60 -13.97 -7.19
C TYR A 141 13.89 -13.19 -6.97
N THR A 142 14.99 -13.90 -6.70
CA THR A 142 16.32 -13.30 -6.60
C THR A 142 17.06 -13.52 -7.92
N GLU A 143 17.40 -12.44 -8.60
CA GLU A 143 18.16 -12.48 -9.85
C GLU A 143 19.66 -12.74 -9.60
N ALA A 144 20.39 -13.06 -10.67
CA ALA A 144 21.84 -13.26 -10.63
C ALA A 144 22.63 -12.04 -10.15
N ASP A 145 22.05 -10.84 -10.21
CA ASP A 145 22.64 -9.61 -9.67
C ASP A 145 22.46 -9.46 -8.14
N GLY A 146 21.90 -10.49 -7.49
CA GLY A 146 21.63 -10.54 -6.05
C GLY A 146 20.41 -9.75 -5.61
N LYS A 147 19.68 -9.09 -6.53
CA LYS A 147 18.48 -8.31 -6.17
C LYS A 147 17.23 -9.17 -6.20
N LYS A 148 16.34 -8.90 -5.24
CA LYS A 148 14.99 -9.45 -5.23
C LYS A 148 14.06 -8.61 -6.10
N TYR A 149 13.12 -9.28 -6.74
CA TYR A 149 12.08 -8.71 -7.59
C TYR A 149 10.74 -9.27 -7.15
N PHE A 150 9.73 -8.40 -7.06
CA PHE A 150 8.36 -8.83 -6.82
C PHE A 150 7.45 -8.38 -7.95
N TYR A 151 6.64 -9.30 -8.44
CA TYR A 151 5.59 -9.06 -9.42
C TYR A 151 4.49 -10.11 -9.28
N TYR A 152 3.32 -9.86 -9.83
CA TYR A 152 2.14 -10.69 -9.59
C TYR A 152 1.22 -10.73 -10.83
N PRO A 153 0.27 -11.69 -10.94
CA PRO A 153 -0.60 -11.78 -12.09
C PRO A 153 -1.74 -10.75 -12.03
N TYR A 154 -2.26 -10.32 -13.17
CA TYR A 154 -3.36 -9.34 -13.24
C TYR A 154 -4.56 -9.67 -12.35
N SER A 155 -4.92 -10.96 -12.27
CA SER A 155 -5.97 -11.46 -11.38
C SER A 155 -5.44 -12.63 -10.55
N PRO A 156 -5.86 -12.78 -9.28
CA PRO A 156 -5.51 -13.95 -8.47
C PRO A 156 -6.00 -15.28 -9.05
N THR A 157 -6.99 -15.22 -9.96
CA THR A 157 -7.51 -16.38 -10.68
C THR A 157 -6.93 -16.57 -12.08
N SER A 158 -6.05 -15.67 -12.54
CA SER A 158 -5.42 -15.81 -13.85
C SER A 158 -4.56 -17.08 -13.93
N ILE A 159 -4.48 -17.66 -15.14
CA ILE A 159 -3.57 -18.76 -15.44
C ILE A 159 -2.14 -18.27 -15.19
N ARG A 160 -1.39 -19.06 -14.42
CA ARG A 160 0.00 -18.79 -14.04
C ARG A 160 0.89 -19.81 -14.72
N ASP A 161 1.34 -19.50 -15.93
CA ASP A 161 2.46 -20.24 -16.49
C ASP A 161 3.67 -19.96 -15.59
N ARG A 162 4.32 -21.04 -15.13
CA ARG A 162 5.56 -20.94 -14.38
C ARG A 162 6.64 -21.73 -15.08
N ASP A 163 7.82 -21.11 -15.18
CA ASP A 163 9.03 -21.75 -15.68
C ASP A 163 10.13 -21.55 -14.65
N ASN A 164 10.71 -22.64 -14.14
CA ASN A 164 11.74 -22.61 -13.09
C ASN A 164 11.36 -21.72 -11.89
N GLY A 165 10.09 -21.78 -11.47
CA GLY A 165 9.56 -20.99 -10.35
C GLY A 165 9.19 -19.55 -10.70
N LEU A 166 9.65 -19.01 -11.83
CA LEU A 166 9.30 -17.69 -12.34
C LEU A 166 7.89 -17.70 -12.93
N MET A 167 7.12 -16.65 -12.68
CA MET A 167 5.86 -16.44 -13.38
C MET A 167 6.11 -15.88 -14.77
N THR A 168 5.71 -16.60 -15.81
CA THR A 168 5.91 -16.29 -17.24
C THR A 168 4.61 -16.04 -18.00
N GLY A 169 3.47 -16.09 -17.30
CA GLY A 169 2.15 -15.80 -17.86
C GLY A 169 1.32 -14.90 -16.93
N GLY A 170 0.52 -14.02 -17.54
CA GLY A 170 -0.51 -13.24 -16.83
C GLY A 170 0.00 -12.09 -15.97
N ALA A 171 1.28 -11.69 -16.09
CA ALA A 171 1.85 -10.57 -15.32
C ALA A 171 1.06 -9.26 -15.52
N ASP A 172 0.85 -8.56 -14.40
CA ASP A 172 0.03 -7.35 -14.35
C ASP A 172 0.64 -6.20 -15.17
N ASP A 173 -0.22 -5.35 -15.73
CA ASP A 173 0.22 -4.18 -16.48
C ASP A 173 0.64 -3.04 -15.56
N VAL A 174 1.57 -2.21 -16.03
CA VAL A 174 2.16 -1.09 -15.29
C VAL A 174 1.12 -0.12 -14.72
N GLY A 175 -0.01 0.07 -15.41
CA GLY A 175 -1.08 0.96 -14.98
C GLY A 175 -1.83 0.38 -13.79
N HIS A 176 -2.31 -0.86 -13.92
CA HIS A 176 -3.01 -1.56 -12.86
C HIS A 176 -2.10 -1.85 -11.65
N TYR A 177 -0.84 -2.24 -11.90
CA TYR A 177 0.17 -2.45 -10.88
C TYR A 177 0.39 -1.19 -10.02
N SER A 178 0.40 -0.02 -10.67
CA SER A 178 0.55 1.26 -9.98
C SER A 178 -0.58 1.59 -9.00
N HIS A 179 -1.80 1.07 -9.22
CA HIS A 179 -2.90 1.26 -8.28
C HIS A 179 -2.67 0.49 -7.00
N SER A 180 -2.21 -0.76 -7.10
CA SER A 180 -1.95 -1.59 -5.92
C SER A 180 -0.80 -1.07 -5.07
N MET A 181 0.20 -0.47 -5.72
CA MET A 181 1.35 0.08 -5.01
C MET A 181 1.05 1.32 -4.17
N GLN A 182 -0.05 2.04 -4.45
CA GLN A 182 -0.50 3.11 -3.57
C GLN A 182 -0.83 2.54 -2.20
N GLY A 183 -1.70 1.53 -2.13
CA GLY A 183 -2.05 0.83 -0.90
C GLY A 183 -0.83 0.21 -0.21
N ALA A 184 0.12 -0.32 -0.99
CA ALA A 184 1.37 -0.84 -0.45
C ALA A 184 2.19 0.19 0.32
N MET A 185 2.29 1.40 -0.21
CA MET A 185 2.99 2.46 0.51
C MET A 185 2.27 2.88 1.78
N LEU A 186 0.94 2.93 1.77
CA LEU A 186 0.16 3.27 2.97
C LEU A 186 0.44 2.30 4.11
N VAL A 187 0.50 1.00 3.80
CA VAL A 187 0.83 -0.03 4.78
C VAL A 187 2.27 0.09 5.24
N TYR A 188 3.22 0.37 4.33
CA TYR A 188 4.62 0.57 4.71
C TYR A 188 4.84 1.78 5.63
N GLU A 189 4.10 2.87 5.42
CA GLU A 189 4.12 4.04 6.31
C GLU A 189 3.48 3.74 7.67
N ALA A 190 2.43 2.90 7.68
CA ALA A 190 1.65 2.56 8.86
C ALA A 190 2.26 1.48 9.74
N THR A 191 2.46 0.31 9.17
CA THR A 191 2.74 -0.95 9.85
C THR A 191 3.58 -1.84 8.93
N PRO A 192 4.82 -1.44 8.59
CA PRO A 192 5.66 -2.16 7.62
C PRO A 192 5.89 -3.62 8.01
N GLU A 193 5.90 -3.91 9.31
CA GLU A 193 6.05 -5.25 9.88
C GLU A 193 4.91 -6.21 9.52
N LEU A 194 3.77 -5.71 9.03
CA LEU A 194 2.63 -6.53 8.59
C LEU A 194 2.77 -7.05 7.16
N GLY A 195 3.92 -6.83 6.50
CA GLY A 195 4.28 -7.50 5.26
C GLY A 195 4.58 -6.59 4.09
N ALA A 196 4.40 -5.27 4.24
CA ALA A 196 4.86 -4.28 3.27
C ALA A 196 6.27 -3.78 3.59
N ASP A 197 7.13 -4.58 4.22
CA ASP A 197 8.46 -4.22 4.73
C ASP A 197 9.45 -3.68 3.68
N ASP A 198 10.63 -3.22 4.15
CA ASP A 198 11.68 -2.67 3.28
C ASP A 198 12.15 -3.65 2.20
N GLU A 199 12.24 -4.95 2.51
CA GLU A 199 12.67 -5.95 1.54
C GLU A 199 11.63 -6.09 0.41
N PHE A 200 10.36 -6.19 0.78
CA PHE A 200 9.25 -6.28 -0.15
C PHE A 200 9.15 -5.02 -1.03
N MET A 201 9.20 -3.84 -0.43
CA MET A 201 9.10 -2.58 -1.16
C MET A 201 10.31 -2.33 -2.06
N THR A 202 11.51 -2.75 -1.67
CA THR A 202 12.68 -2.76 -2.54
C THR A 202 12.53 -3.77 -3.68
N ALA A 203 11.95 -4.95 -3.45
CA ALA A 203 11.71 -5.93 -4.50
C ALA A 203 10.69 -5.44 -5.55
N VAL A 204 9.64 -4.76 -5.10
CA VAL A 204 8.71 -4.02 -5.96
C VAL A 204 9.45 -2.96 -6.78
N ALA A 205 10.24 -2.12 -6.11
CA ALA A 205 10.96 -1.02 -6.76
C ALA A 205 11.93 -1.53 -7.84
N ASN A 206 12.60 -2.66 -7.61
CA ASN A 206 13.47 -3.30 -8.59
C ASN A 206 12.69 -3.77 -9.83
N ALA A 207 11.50 -4.36 -9.66
CA ALA A 207 10.67 -4.80 -10.78
C ALA A 207 10.14 -3.62 -11.60
N VAL A 208 9.69 -2.54 -10.95
CA VAL A 208 9.28 -1.30 -11.62
C VAL A 208 10.46 -0.65 -12.36
N TYR A 209 11.62 -0.55 -11.72
CA TYR A 209 12.84 -0.02 -12.32
C TYR A 209 13.22 -0.79 -13.58
N HIS A 210 13.23 -2.12 -13.51
CA HIS A 210 13.51 -2.96 -14.67
C HIS A 210 12.51 -2.73 -15.79
N ASN A 211 11.21 -2.83 -15.51
CA ASN A 211 10.15 -2.65 -16.51
C ASN A 211 10.25 -1.29 -17.23
N SER A 212 10.66 -0.24 -16.52
CA SER A 212 10.83 1.11 -17.08
C SER A 212 11.72 1.13 -18.35
N GLY A 213 12.70 0.22 -18.45
CA GLY A 213 13.62 0.11 -19.59
C GLY A 213 13.23 -0.92 -20.64
N THR A 214 12.10 -1.59 -20.45
CA THR A 214 11.60 -2.60 -21.39
C THR A 214 10.62 -1.98 -22.39
N LYS A 215 10.40 -2.69 -23.51
CA LYS A 215 9.34 -2.36 -24.46
C LYS A 215 7.96 -2.88 -24.04
N ASN A 216 7.91 -3.65 -22.94
CA ASN A 216 6.72 -4.36 -22.48
C ASN A 216 6.01 -3.58 -21.37
N GLY A 217 4.68 -3.63 -21.36
CA GLY A 217 3.89 -2.92 -20.36
C GLY A 217 3.69 -3.69 -19.06
N SER A 218 4.03 -4.98 -18.97
CA SER A 218 3.82 -5.76 -17.75
C SER A 218 5.04 -5.77 -16.83
N ILE A 219 4.80 -5.68 -15.52
CA ILE A 219 5.86 -5.71 -14.50
C ILE A 219 6.34 -7.15 -14.32
N GLN A 220 7.63 -7.40 -14.55
CA GLN A 220 8.28 -8.69 -14.39
C GLN A 220 9.74 -8.52 -13.92
N CYS A 221 10.42 -9.61 -13.60
CA CYS A 221 11.86 -9.62 -13.38
C CYS A 221 12.64 -9.89 -14.69
N PRO A 222 13.93 -9.52 -14.76
CA PRO A 222 14.78 -9.74 -15.93
C PRO A 222 14.78 -11.16 -16.49
N SER A 223 14.83 -12.18 -15.62
CA SER A 223 14.85 -13.58 -16.08
C SER A 223 13.51 -14.00 -16.68
N ALA A 224 12.39 -13.57 -16.10
CA ALA A 224 11.07 -13.85 -16.66
C ALA A 224 10.86 -13.15 -18.02
N ASP A 225 11.30 -11.90 -18.14
CA ASP A 225 11.24 -11.13 -19.40
C ASP A 225 12.10 -11.77 -20.50
N LYS A 226 13.25 -12.38 -20.15
CA LYS A 226 14.10 -13.14 -21.09
C LYS A 226 13.45 -14.43 -21.59
N ILE A 227 12.76 -15.16 -20.71
CA ILE A 227 12.08 -16.40 -21.07
C ILE A 227 10.88 -16.10 -21.96
N LYS A 228 10.00 -15.21 -21.48
CA LYS A 228 8.77 -14.83 -22.16
C LYS A 228 8.38 -13.42 -21.70
N PRO A 229 8.68 -12.39 -22.50
CA PRO A 229 8.21 -11.05 -22.21
C PRO A 229 6.68 -11.06 -22.25
N VAL A 230 6.05 -10.83 -21.10
CA VAL A 230 4.59 -10.72 -21.03
C VAL A 230 4.23 -9.27 -21.30
N SER A 231 3.25 -9.07 -22.17
CA SER A 231 2.73 -7.74 -22.44
C SER A 231 1.23 -7.84 -22.64
N ARG A 232 0.47 -7.44 -21.62
CA ARG A 232 -0.97 -7.24 -21.77
C ARG A 232 -1.27 -5.99 -22.60
N HIS A 233 -0.44 -4.96 -22.43
CA HIS A 233 -0.53 -3.67 -23.10
C HIS A 233 0.87 -3.19 -23.49
N PRO A 234 1.02 -2.43 -24.60
CA PRO A 234 2.30 -1.83 -24.96
C PRO A 234 2.83 -0.94 -23.83
N HIS A 235 4.15 -0.81 -23.73
CA HIS A 235 4.75 0.10 -22.76
C HIS A 235 4.21 1.52 -22.96
N SER A 236 3.77 2.13 -21.86
CA SER A 236 3.33 3.52 -21.86
C SER A 236 4.54 4.40 -21.61
N PRO A 237 4.98 5.23 -22.58
CA PRO A 237 6.19 6.04 -22.41
C PRO A 237 6.02 7.11 -21.33
N ASN A 238 4.78 7.44 -20.95
CA ASN A 238 4.52 8.43 -19.92
C ASN A 238 4.78 7.83 -18.54
N PRO A 239 5.62 8.48 -17.70
CA PRO A 239 5.95 8.00 -16.37
C PRO A 239 4.69 7.88 -15.52
N LYS A 240 4.65 6.89 -14.63
CA LYS A 240 3.58 6.76 -13.64
C LYS A 240 4.03 7.43 -12.35
N ASP A 241 3.46 8.59 -12.06
CA ASP A 241 3.72 9.38 -10.85
C ASP A 241 3.54 8.58 -9.55
N ARG A 242 2.62 7.61 -9.54
CA ARG A 242 2.40 6.64 -8.46
C ARG A 242 3.62 5.79 -8.14
N PHE A 243 4.60 5.68 -9.03
CA PHE A 243 5.85 4.98 -8.74
C PHE A 243 6.94 5.88 -8.19
N TYR A 244 6.80 7.21 -8.22
CA TYR A 244 7.89 8.11 -7.82
C TYR A 244 8.31 7.91 -6.36
N MET A 245 7.37 7.53 -5.50
CA MET A 245 7.65 7.17 -4.10
C MET A 245 8.65 6.02 -3.94
N PHE A 246 8.80 5.13 -4.94
CA PHE A 246 9.76 4.04 -4.92
C PHE A 246 11.21 4.47 -5.17
N GLU A 247 11.46 5.73 -5.56
CA GLU A 247 12.79 6.33 -5.55
C GLU A 247 13.46 6.21 -4.18
N ALA A 248 12.67 6.22 -3.11
CA ALA A 248 13.15 6.01 -1.75
C ALA A 248 13.82 4.64 -1.57
N PHE A 249 13.38 3.61 -2.32
CA PHE A 249 13.80 2.21 -2.20
C PHE A 249 14.80 1.79 -3.27
N ARG A 250 14.68 2.38 -4.47
CA ARG A 250 15.56 2.16 -5.62
C ARG A 250 15.93 3.51 -6.22
N PRO A 251 17.11 4.06 -5.87
CA PRO A 251 17.58 5.31 -6.45
C PRO A 251 17.67 5.23 -7.98
N GLY A 252 17.28 6.31 -8.66
CA GLY A 252 17.23 6.43 -10.11
C GLY A 252 15.95 5.86 -10.76
N LEU A 253 14.95 5.45 -9.98
CA LEU A 253 13.68 4.93 -10.49
C LEU A 253 12.87 6.01 -11.20
N ILE A 254 12.83 7.23 -10.68
CA ILE A 254 12.14 8.34 -11.35
C ILE A 254 12.79 8.63 -12.71
N ASP A 255 14.12 8.60 -12.78
CA ASP A 255 14.84 8.80 -14.03
C ASP A 255 14.57 7.65 -15.01
N ALA A 256 14.56 6.40 -14.53
CA ALA A 256 14.22 5.25 -15.35
C ALA A 256 12.80 5.34 -15.94
N GLN A 257 11.80 5.77 -15.16
CA GLN A 257 10.44 6.00 -15.63
C GLN A 257 10.37 7.08 -16.73
N CYS A 258 11.33 8.01 -16.76
CA CYS A 258 11.38 9.10 -17.71
C CYS A 258 12.32 8.83 -18.91
N GLN A 259 12.99 7.67 -18.99
CA GLN A 259 14.05 7.46 -19.99
C GLN A 259 13.54 7.39 -21.45
N GLN A 260 12.24 7.19 -21.64
CA GLN A 260 11.61 7.10 -22.97
C GLN A 260 10.91 8.40 -23.39
N VAL A 261 11.04 9.49 -22.61
CA VAL A 261 10.47 10.80 -22.95
C VAL A 261 11.57 11.83 -23.16
N SER A 262 11.24 12.91 -23.88
CA SER A 262 12.16 14.05 -24.04
C SER A 262 12.43 14.74 -22.71
N GLU A 263 13.57 15.43 -22.61
CA GLU A 263 13.92 16.20 -21.40
C GLU A 263 12.84 17.22 -21.03
N SER A 264 12.24 17.90 -22.02
CA SER A 264 11.12 18.83 -21.80
C SER A 264 9.91 18.14 -21.15
N LYS A 265 9.56 16.93 -21.59
CA LYS A 265 8.45 16.14 -21.01
C LYS A 265 8.80 15.63 -19.62
N LYS A 266 10.05 15.21 -19.40
CA LYS A 266 10.56 14.84 -18.08
C LYS A 266 10.40 16.01 -17.10
N GLN A 267 10.93 17.19 -17.43
CA GLN A 267 10.84 18.37 -16.57
C GLN A 267 9.39 18.78 -16.28
N ALA A 268 8.51 18.73 -17.28
CA ALA A 268 7.08 18.99 -17.09
C ALA A 268 6.43 17.97 -16.13
N ALA A 269 6.71 16.66 -16.31
CA ALA A 269 6.16 15.61 -15.46
C ALA A 269 6.65 15.72 -14.00
N LEU A 270 7.94 16.01 -13.80
CA LEU A 270 8.54 16.21 -12.48
C LEU A 270 7.97 17.45 -11.78
N SER A 271 7.79 18.55 -12.52
CA SER A 271 7.21 19.79 -11.99
C SER A 271 5.75 19.59 -11.56
N ALA A 272 4.95 18.92 -12.39
CA ALA A 272 3.57 18.57 -12.06
C ALA A 272 3.47 17.60 -10.87
N SER A 273 4.49 16.77 -10.68
CA SER A 273 4.54 15.74 -9.63
C SER A 273 5.41 16.13 -8.44
N ARG A 274 5.67 17.43 -8.21
CA ARG A 274 6.59 17.91 -7.16
C ARG A 274 6.29 17.32 -5.78
N LEU A 275 5.01 17.22 -5.40
CA LEU A 275 4.62 16.64 -4.12
C LEU A 275 4.99 15.15 -4.01
N LYS A 276 4.94 14.39 -5.11
CA LYS A 276 5.35 12.98 -5.13
C LYS A 276 6.87 12.82 -5.02
N VAL A 277 7.62 13.73 -5.64
CA VAL A 277 9.09 13.77 -5.50
C VAL A 277 9.48 14.10 -4.05
N LEU A 278 8.82 15.09 -3.43
CA LEU A 278 9.04 15.42 -2.01
C LEU A 278 8.62 14.25 -1.09
N HIS A 279 7.52 13.57 -1.41
CA HIS A 279 7.10 12.38 -0.67
C HIS A 279 8.17 11.28 -0.73
N ALA A 280 8.80 11.04 -1.88
CA ALA A 280 9.90 10.08 -1.96
C ALA A 280 11.11 10.46 -1.08
N GLN A 281 11.43 11.76 -0.98
CA GLN A 281 12.48 12.24 -0.08
C GLN A 281 12.11 12.03 1.40
N TYR A 282 10.86 12.31 1.77
CA TYR A 282 10.32 11.98 3.08
C TYR A 282 10.43 10.48 3.38
N MET A 283 10.01 9.63 2.45
CA MET A 283 10.11 8.18 2.62
C MET A 283 11.56 7.70 2.81
N LYS A 284 12.51 8.32 2.10
CA LYS A 284 13.94 8.02 2.29
C LYS A 284 14.45 8.42 3.68
N ALA A 285 13.90 9.48 4.28
CA ALA A 285 14.23 9.88 5.65
C ALA A 285 13.52 8.96 6.68
N LEU A 286 12.22 8.70 6.50
CA LEU A 286 11.42 7.81 7.34
C LEU A 286 12.02 6.40 7.43
N ARG A 287 12.61 5.92 6.33
CA ARG A 287 13.37 4.67 6.25
C ARG A 287 14.52 4.57 7.24
N LYS A 288 15.19 5.69 7.50
CA LYS A 288 16.33 5.77 8.42
C LYS A 288 15.88 6.01 9.86
N ASP A 289 14.84 6.82 10.03
CA ASP A 289 14.22 7.11 11.32
C ASP A 289 12.70 7.04 11.22
N ARG A 290 12.14 5.98 11.81
CA ARG A 290 10.69 5.72 11.83
C ARG A 290 9.93 6.64 12.78
N ASN A 291 10.63 7.39 13.63
CA ASN A 291 10.00 8.39 14.51
C ASN A 291 9.79 9.73 13.82
N LEU A 292 10.21 9.88 12.56
CA LEU A 292 10.01 11.11 11.80
C LEU A 292 8.52 11.30 11.48
N ILE A 293 7.96 12.45 11.88
CA ILE A 293 6.54 12.79 11.60
C ILE A 293 6.44 13.85 10.49
N SER A 294 7.51 14.62 10.25
CA SER A 294 7.57 15.64 9.21
C SER A 294 9.00 15.88 8.71
N LEU A 295 9.12 16.41 7.49
CA LEU A 295 10.39 16.93 6.98
C LEU A 295 10.75 18.20 7.78
N GLY A 296 11.85 18.18 8.53
CA GLY A 296 12.38 19.37 9.21
C GLY A 296 12.53 19.26 10.74
N GLU A 297 12.17 18.13 11.35
CA GLU A 297 12.71 17.82 12.68
C GLU A 297 14.23 17.62 12.51
N LYS A 298 15.05 18.47 13.14
CA LYS A 298 16.52 18.32 13.09
C LYS A 298 16.88 16.90 13.54
N MET A 299 17.51 16.13 12.65
CA MET A 299 18.26 14.92 13.00
C MET A 299 19.52 15.31 13.79
#